data_AF-A0A0S8C4H0-F1
#
_entry.id   AF-A0A0S8C4H0-F1
#
_cell.length_a   1.000
_cell.length_b   1.000
_cell.length_c   1.000
_cell.angle_alpha   90.00
_cell.angle_beta   90.00
_cell.angle_gamma   90.00
#
_symmetry.space_group_name_H-M   'P 1'
#
loop_
_entity.id
_entity.type
_entity.pdbx_description
1 polymer ?
#
loop_
_entity_poly.entity_id
_entity_poly.type
_entity_poly.pdbx_seq_one_letter_code
_entity_poly.pdbx_strand_id
1 'polypeptide(L)'
;MRILVAAFAALSLLSQNAHAAEKLLEQETAKALAAGEPAAVVKALEKKVDAGNVVAALELGLIYRDGKGVAQDYAKARRFLKIAATPAEIRLWYKYGVAEAQCALAVMLRDGIGGKANASAAVPWFESAAQQGRLPAQQALPQMYFNGTGIKRDPERAFMWSSIAAASASGAAQKEMEQIRDLAQKQLEPKQLARAGNLVKNWKPKTG
;
A
#
# COMPACT_ATOMS: atom_id res chain seq x y z
N MET A 1 17.01 4.39 40.13
CA MET A 1 17.28 5.45 39.14
C MET A 1 18.40 5.12 38.13
N ARG A 2 19.46 4.37 38.50
CA ARG A 2 20.60 4.04 37.60
C ARG A 2 20.28 3.12 36.41
N ILE A 3 19.32 2.20 36.54
CA ILE A 3 18.95 1.24 35.47
C ILE A 3 18.22 1.95 34.30
N LEU A 4 17.38 2.95 34.61
CA LEU A 4 16.64 3.73 33.60
C LEU A 4 17.55 4.62 32.75
N VAL A 5 18.63 5.16 33.32
CA VAL A 5 19.59 6.02 32.60
C VAL A 5 20.42 5.22 31.60
N ALA A 6 20.83 3.99 31.96
CA ALA A 6 21.61 3.12 31.07
C ALA A 6 20.77 2.61 29.88
N ALA A 7 19.50 2.27 30.09
CA ALA A 7 18.59 1.86 29.02
C ALA A 7 18.33 2.99 28.01
N PHE A 8 18.17 4.23 28.50
CA PHE A 8 17.97 5.41 27.64
C PHE A 8 19.22 5.73 26.81
N ALA A 9 20.42 5.66 27.41
CA ALA A 9 21.67 5.86 26.70
C ALA A 9 21.90 4.79 25.61
N ALA A 10 21.65 3.52 25.93
CA ALA A 10 21.77 2.43 24.95
C ALA A 10 20.80 2.60 23.77
N LEU A 11 19.56 3.00 24.03
CA LEU A 11 18.56 3.26 22.99
C LEU A 11 18.94 4.47 22.12
N SER A 12 19.51 5.52 22.73
CA SER A 12 20.00 6.70 22.02
C SER A 12 21.19 6.39 21.10
N LEU A 13 22.15 5.58 21.57
CA LEU A 13 23.30 5.13 20.79
C LEU A 13 22.90 4.19 19.63
N LEU A 14 21.97 3.26 19.88
CA LEU A 14 21.39 2.40 18.84
C LEU A 14 20.69 3.23 17.77
N SER A 15 19.94 4.26 18.17
CA SER A 15 19.26 5.19 17.27
C SER A 15 20.24 6.02 16.43
N GLN A 16 21.30 6.57 17.04
CA GLN A 16 22.32 7.35 16.31
C GLN A 16 23.07 6.49 15.29
N ASN A 17 23.43 5.26 15.67
CA ASN A 17 24.08 4.32 14.76
C ASN A 17 23.16 3.91 13.60
N ALA A 18 21.87 3.73 13.85
CA ALA A 18 20.89 3.44 12.79
C ALA A 18 20.75 4.61 11.79
N HIS A 19 20.73 5.86 12.26
CA HIS A 19 20.69 7.04 11.38
C HIS A 19 21.97 7.20 10.55
N ALA A 20 23.14 6.94 11.14
CA ALA A 20 24.41 6.98 10.42
C ALA A 20 24.47 5.91 9.32
N ALA A 21 24.02 4.68 9.62
CA ALA A 21 23.91 3.60 8.65
C ALA A 21 22.92 3.93 7.52
N GLU A 22 21.77 4.52 7.84
CA GLU A 22 20.77 4.95 6.85
C GLU A 22 21.34 6.00 5.89
N LYS A 23 22.04 7.01 6.42
CA LYS A 23 22.68 8.06 5.61
C LYS A 23 23.77 7.51 4.67
N LEU A 24 24.54 6.52 5.12
CA LEU A 24 25.52 5.84 4.27
C LEU A 24 24.82 5.10 3.11
N LEU A 25 23.74 4.37 3.39
CA LEU A 25 22.96 3.68 2.37
C LEU A 25 22.29 4.65 1.39
N GLU A 26 21.87 5.83 1.83
CA GLU A 26 21.37 6.90 0.96
C GLU A 26 22.45 7.41 0.01
N GLN A 27 23.67 7.68 0.51
CA GLN A 27 24.80 8.10 -0.31
C GLN A 27 25.19 7.04 -1.35
N GLU A 28 25.23 5.77 -0.94
CA GLU A 28 25.48 4.65 -1.86
C GLU A 28 24.42 4.57 -2.96
N THR A 29 23.14 4.72 -2.60
CA THR A 29 22.02 4.69 -3.56
C THR A 29 22.10 5.89 -4.52
N ALA A 30 22.37 7.09 -4.01
CA ALA A 30 22.51 8.29 -4.82
C ALA A 30 23.67 8.18 -5.81
N LYS A 31 24.80 7.60 -5.38
CA LYS A 31 25.94 7.34 -6.26
C LYS A 31 25.59 6.32 -7.36
N ALA A 32 24.91 5.24 -7.02
CA ALA A 32 24.47 4.24 -8.00
C ALA A 32 23.47 4.82 -9.03
N LEU A 33 22.56 5.69 -8.57
CA LEU A 33 21.64 6.44 -9.44
C LEU A 33 22.40 7.39 -10.37
N ALA A 34 23.38 8.14 -9.84
CA ALA A 34 24.19 9.07 -10.63
C ALA A 34 25.06 8.36 -11.68
N ALA A 35 25.50 7.14 -11.39
CA ALA A 35 26.24 6.30 -12.33
C ALA A 35 25.35 5.69 -13.42
N GLY A 36 24.03 5.75 -13.28
CA GLY A 36 23.09 5.16 -14.24
C GLY A 36 23.18 3.63 -14.31
N GLU A 37 23.66 2.97 -13.24
CA GLU A 37 23.88 1.52 -13.19
C GLU A 37 22.72 0.82 -12.45
N PRO A 38 21.74 0.23 -13.15
CA PRO A 38 20.54 -0.28 -12.47
C PRO A 38 20.83 -1.45 -11.53
N ALA A 39 21.84 -2.28 -11.85
CA ALA A 39 22.27 -3.38 -10.99
C ALA A 39 22.86 -2.87 -9.66
N ALA A 40 23.59 -1.75 -9.69
CA ALA A 40 24.12 -1.12 -8.48
C ALA A 40 22.99 -0.52 -7.62
N VAL A 41 21.97 0.07 -8.27
CA VAL A 41 20.78 0.58 -7.58
C VAL A 41 20.03 -0.56 -6.88
N VAL A 42 19.78 -1.67 -7.57
CA VAL A 42 19.14 -2.86 -6.97
C VAL A 42 19.93 -3.37 -5.77
N LYS A 43 21.24 -3.50 -5.89
CA LYS A 43 22.11 -3.95 -4.78
C LYS A 43 22.07 -2.99 -3.59
N ALA A 44 22.05 -1.68 -3.83
CA ALA A 44 21.95 -0.67 -2.77
C ALA A 44 20.57 -0.74 -2.06
N LEU A 45 19.50 -0.96 -2.82
CA LEU A 45 18.16 -1.14 -2.27
C LEU A 45 18.04 -2.44 -1.47
N GLU A 46 18.66 -3.54 -1.90
CA GLU A 46 18.66 -4.81 -1.17
C GLU A 46 19.29 -4.65 0.22
N LYS A 47 20.44 -3.94 0.32
CA LYS A 47 21.04 -3.60 1.62
C LYS A 47 20.09 -2.78 2.51
N LYS A 48 19.32 -1.85 1.92
CA LYS A 48 18.32 -1.07 2.66
C LYS A 48 17.18 -1.95 3.17
N VAL A 49 16.75 -2.93 2.39
CA VAL A 49 15.75 -3.92 2.83
C VAL A 49 16.28 -4.76 3.98
N ASP A 50 17.54 -5.19 3.93
CA ASP A 50 18.18 -5.94 5.03
C ASP A 50 18.28 -5.09 6.31
N ALA A 51 18.36 -3.76 6.17
CA ALA A 51 18.29 -2.79 7.27
C ALA A 51 16.84 -2.46 7.72
N GLY A 52 15.82 -3.12 7.16
CA GLY A 52 14.41 -2.94 7.53
C GLY A 52 13.69 -1.81 6.81
N ASN A 53 14.29 -1.20 5.77
CA ASN A 53 13.64 -0.13 5.01
C ASN A 53 12.57 -0.69 4.06
N VAL A 54 11.30 -0.50 4.44
CA VAL A 54 10.16 -0.99 3.65
C VAL A 54 9.87 -0.19 2.39
N VAL A 55 10.33 1.07 2.30
CA VAL A 55 10.23 1.86 1.06
C VAL A 55 11.19 1.31 0.02
N ALA A 56 12.41 0.92 0.41
CA ALA A 56 13.33 0.23 -0.49
C ALA A 56 12.76 -1.12 -0.97
N ALA A 57 12.04 -1.84 -0.10
CA ALA A 57 11.35 -3.07 -0.50
C ALA A 57 10.21 -2.79 -1.50
N LEU A 58 9.45 -1.71 -1.30
CA LEU A 58 8.45 -1.27 -2.29
C LEU A 58 9.12 -0.96 -3.63
N GLU A 59 10.19 -0.17 -3.63
CA GLU A 59 10.92 0.22 -4.83
C GLU A 59 11.46 -1.00 -5.59
N LEU A 60 12.11 -1.95 -4.91
CA LEU A 60 12.55 -3.22 -5.51
C LEU A 60 11.37 -4.00 -6.09
N GLY A 61 10.27 -4.06 -5.34
CA GLY A 61 9.02 -4.68 -5.80
C GLY A 61 8.56 -4.12 -7.13
N LEU A 62 8.54 -2.79 -7.26
CA LEU A 62 8.12 -2.09 -8.49
C LEU A 62 9.15 -2.21 -9.61
N ILE A 63 10.45 -2.16 -9.31
CA ILE A 63 11.54 -2.35 -10.28
C ILE A 63 11.42 -3.72 -10.95
N TYR A 64 11.30 -4.78 -10.15
CA TYR A 64 11.17 -6.14 -10.67
C TYR A 64 9.82 -6.38 -11.36
N ARG A 65 8.75 -5.71 -10.94
CA ARG A 65 7.43 -5.75 -11.61
C ARG A 65 7.50 -5.11 -13.00
N ASP A 66 8.13 -3.94 -13.11
CA ASP A 66 8.15 -3.13 -14.33
C ASP A 66 9.33 -3.48 -15.26
N GLY A 67 10.33 -4.23 -14.79
CA GLY A 67 11.57 -4.49 -15.53
C GLY A 67 12.45 -3.25 -15.71
N LYS A 68 12.42 -2.31 -14.74
CA LYS A 68 13.13 -1.02 -14.84
C LYS A 68 14.63 -1.20 -14.61
N GLY A 69 15.39 -1.33 -15.70
CA GLY A 69 16.85 -1.45 -15.68
C GLY A 69 17.38 -2.84 -15.26
N VAL A 70 16.49 -3.76 -14.90
CA VAL A 70 16.79 -5.18 -14.70
C VAL A 70 15.72 -6.03 -15.39
N ALA A 71 16.03 -7.31 -15.63
CA ALA A 71 15.03 -8.23 -16.16
C ALA A 71 13.78 -8.26 -15.25
N GLN A 72 12.61 -8.20 -15.87
CA GLN A 72 11.35 -8.34 -15.15
C GLN A 72 11.30 -9.70 -14.44
N ASP A 73 10.99 -9.67 -13.14
CA ASP A 73 10.93 -10.87 -12.30
C ASP A 73 9.78 -10.72 -11.31
N TYR A 74 8.63 -11.29 -11.68
CA TYR A 74 7.46 -11.15 -10.83
C TYR A 74 7.52 -11.94 -9.52
N ALA A 75 8.38 -12.96 -9.43
CA ALA A 75 8.54 -13.71 -8.19
C ALA A 75 9.27 -12.84 -7.16
N LYS A 76 10.36 -12.17 -7.59
CA LYS A 76 11.04 -11.15 -6.76
C LYS A 76 10.14 -9.97 -6.47
N ALA A 77 9.40 -9.46 -7.46
CA ALA A 77 8.45 -8.37 -7.26
C ALA A 77 7.46 -8.69 -6.13
N ARG A 78 6.81 -9.86 -6.19
CA ARG A 78 5.87 -10.33 -5.17
C ARG A 78 6.54 -10.48 -3.79
N ARG A 79 7.75 -11.01 -3.74
CA ARG A 79 8.52 -11.15 -2.49
C ARG A 79 8.76 -9.79 -1.83
N PHE A 80 9.30 -8.83 -2.56
CA PHE A 80 9.63 -7.52 -2.01
C PHE A 80 8.38 -6.68 -1.68
N LEU A 81 7.34 -6.74 -2.51
CA LEU A 81 6.06 -6.12 -2.18
C LEU A 81 5.42 -6.72 -0.92
N LYS A 82 5.55 -8.03 -0.69
CA LYS A 82 5.06 -8.65 0.55
C LYS A 82 5.81 -8.11 1.77
N ILE A 83 7.14 -7.99 1.69
CA ILE A 83 7.95 -7.39 2.77
C ILE A 83 7.48 -5.96 3.06
N ALA A 84 7.30 -5.15 2.02
CA ALA A 84 6.84 -3.77 2.16
C ALA A 84 5.40 -3.64 2.70
N ALA A 85 4.53 -4.61 2.38
CA ALA A 85 3.13 -4.63 2.80
C ALA A 85 2.92 -5.19 4.23
N THR A 86 3.88 -5.93 4.77
CA THR A 86 3.86 -6.51 6.13
C THR A 86 5.10 -6.13 6.95
N PRO A 87 5.33 -4.84 7.25
CA PRO A 87 6.44 -4.41 8.08
C PRO A 87 6.34 -5.02 9.49
N ALA A 88 7.44 -5.63 9.96
CA ALA A 88 7.58 -6.06 11.35
C ALA A 88 7.74 -4.86 12.31
N GLU A 89 8.32 -3.76 11.84
CA GLU A 89 8.43 -2.48 12.55
C GLU A 89 8.10 -1.33 11.59
N ILE A 90 7.03 -0.58 11.89
CA ILE A 90 6.68 0.63 11.13
C ILE A 90 7.36 1.81 11.81
N ARG A 91 8.38 2.39 11.16
CA ARG A 91 8.78 3.77 11.51
C ARG A 91 7.75 4.73 10.94
N LEU A 92 7.38 5.76 11.70
CA LEU A 92 6.29 6.69 11.38
C LEU A 92 6.39 7.25 9.95
N TRP A 93 7.60 7.48 9.45
CA TRP A 93 7.85 8.07 8.14
C TRP A 93 7.65 7.12 6.93
N TYR A 94 7.64 5.80 7.13
CA TYR A 94 7.50 4.82 6.02
C TYR A 94 6.07 4.37 5.76
N LYS A 95 5.11 4.87 6.53
CA LYS A 95 3.71 4.45 6.47
C LYS A 95 3.08 4.61 5.08
N TYR A 96 3.42 5.68 4.35
CA TYR A 96 2.95 5.90 2.99
C TYR A 96 3.39 4.78 2.03
N GLY A 97 4.59 4.24 2.20
CA GLY A 97 5.11 3.13 1.39
C GLY A 97 4.37 1.81 1.63
N VAL A 98 3.85 1.59 2.85
CA VAL A 98 3.11 0.37 3.19
C VAL A 98 1.79 0.31 2.43
N ALA A 99 1.01 1.38 2.44
CA ALA A 99 -0.28 1.43 1.72
C ALA A 99 -0.08 1.31 0.20
N GLU A 100 1.00 1.89 -0.34
CA GLU A 100 1.40 1.73 -1.74
C GLU A 100 1.73 0.26 -2.07
N ALA A 101 2.53 -0.39 -1.22
CA ALA A 101 2.92 -1.79 -1.39
C ALA A 101 1.73 -2.75 -1.32
N GLN A 102 0.82 -2.52 -0.37
CA GLN A 102 -0.42 -3.28 -0.24
C GLN A 102 -1.27 -3.14 -1.51
N CYS A 103 -1.43 -1.92 -2.02
CA CYS A 103 -2.17 -1.68 -3.26
C CYS A 103 -1.49 -2.37 -4.46
N ALA A 104 -0.17 -2.29 -4.59
CA ALA A 104 0.58 -2.93 -5.67
C ALA A 104 0.47 -4.46 -5.62
N LEU A 105 0.58 -5.06 -4.43
CA LEU A 105 0.41 -6.49 -4.23
C LEU A 105 -1.03 -6.94 -4.56
N ALA A 106 -2.02 -6.15 -4.16
CA ALA A 106 -3.43 -6.40 -4.48
C ALA A 106 -3.67 -6.41 -6.00
N VAL A 107 -3.12 -5.45 -6.73
CA VAL A 107 -3.20 -5.39 -8.20
C VAL A 107 -2.55 -6.63 -8.82
N MET A 108 -1.35 -7.02 -8.38
CA MET A 108 -0.69 -8.22 -8.89
C MET A 108 -1.51 -9.49 -8.68
N LEU A 109 -2.16 -9.62 -7.51
CA LEU A 109 -3.02 -10.75 -7.21
C LEU A 109 -4.31 -10.71 -8.04
N ARG A 110 -4.98 -9.57 -8.14
CA ARG A 110 -6.23 -9.40 -8.90
C ARG A 110 -6.04 -9.73 -10.37
N ASP A 111 -4.96 -9.20 -10.97
CA ASP A 111 -4.75 -9.24 -12.43
C ASP A 111 -3.91 -10.46 -12.86
N GLY A 112 -3.44 -11.28 -11.92
CA GLY A 112 -2.59 -12.44 -12.22
C GLY A 112 -1.21 -12.06 -12.73
N ILE A 113 -0.71 -10.87 -12.37
CA ILE A 113 0.63 -10.45 -12.76
C ILE A 113 1.64 -11.34 -12.01
N GLY A 114 2.40 -12.12 -12.78
CA GLY A 114 3.38 -13.06 -12.23
C GLY A 114 2.82 -14.30 -11.55
N GLY A 115 1.63 -14.75 -11.94
CA GLY A 115 0.99 -15.94 -11.39
C GLY A 115 -0.43 -16.11 -11.92
N LYS A 116 -1.25 -16.90 -11.23
CA LYS A 116 -2.69 -17.00 -11.54
C LYS A 116 -3.44 -15.87 -10.84
N ALA A 117 -4.37 -15.23 -11.55
CA ALA A 117 -5.27 -14.24 -10.98
C ALA A 117 -6.06 -14.84 -9.80
N ASN A 118 -6.10 -14.09 -8.69
CA ASN A 118 -6.83 -14.42 -7.47
C ASN A 118 -7.34 -13.13 -6.83
N ALA A 119 -8.50 -12.67 -7.31
CA ALA A 119 -9.16 -11.49 -6.77
C ALA A 119 -9.50 -11.64 -5.28
N SER A 120 -9.81 -12.84 -4.80
CA SER A 120 -10.15 -13.06 -3.38
C SER A 120 -8.96 -12.82 -2.46
N ALA A 121 -7.76 -13.23 -2.88
CA ALA A 121 -6.53 -12.91 -2.16
C ALA A 121 -6.17 -11.41 -2.23
N ALA A 122 -6.64 -10.67 -3.23
CA ALA A 122 -6.37 -9.24 -3.40
C ALA A 122 -7.20 -8.34 -2.48
N VAL A 123 -8.45 -8.73 -2.20
CA VAL A 123 -9.41 -7.94 -1.41
C VAL A 123 -8.85 -7.45 -0.07
N PRO A 124 -8.28 -8.30 0.82
CA PRO A 124 -7.79 -7.84 2.12
C PRO A 124 -6.66 -6.80 1.99
N TRP A 125 -5.85 -6.89 0.94
CA TRP A 125 -4.79 -5.91 0.67
C TRP A 125 -5.35 -4.57 0.18
N PHE A 126 -6.35 -4.60 -0.72
CA PHE A 126 -7.06 -3.39 -1.12
C PHE A 126 -7.78 -2.74 0.06
N GLU A 127 -8.49 -3.51 0.89
CA GLU A 127 -9.16 -3.01 2.09
C GLU A 127 -8.18 -2.32 3.05
N SER A 128 -7.02 -2.94 3.30
CA SER A 128 -5.98 -2.37 4.16
C SER A 128 -5.40 -1.07 3.59
N ALA A 129 -5.09 -1.03 2.30
CA ALA A 129 -4.57 0.16 1.64
C ALA A 129 -5.61 1.29 1.60
N ALA A 130 -6.87 0.96 1.32
CA ALA A 130 -7.96 1.93 1.28
C ALA A 130 -8.26 2.55 2.65
N GLN A 131 -8.19 1.75 3.72
CA GLN A 131 -8.29 2.23 5.11
C GLN A 131 -7.16 3.19 5.47
N GLN A 132 -5.99 3.07 4.85
CA GLN A 132 -4.87 4.00 5.03
C GLN A 132 -4.96 5.24 4.12
N GLY A 133 -6.03 5.38 3.34
CA GLY A 133 -6.23 6.53 2.47
C GLY A 133 -5.68 6.37 1.05
N ARG A 134 -5.25 5.16 0.64
CA ARG A 134 -4.69 4.97 -0.69
C ARG A 134 -5.77 5.04 -1.77
N LEU A 135 -5.79 6.14 -2.52
CA LEU A 135 -6.83 6.44 -3.51
C LEU A 135 -7.07 5.32 -4.55
N PRO A 136 -6.05 4.72 -5.21
CA PRO A 136 -6.28 3.62 -6.14
C PRO A 136 -6.95 2.40 -5.50
N ALA A 137 -6.68 2.11 -4.23
CA ALA A 137 -7.36 1.03 -3.53
C ALA A 137 -8.82 1.40 -3.22
N GLN A 138 -9.09 2.65 -2.83
CA GLN A 138 -10.44 3.18 -2.65
C GLN A 138 -11.25 3.19 -3.96
N GLN A 139 -10.60 3.35 -5.10
CA GLN A 139 -11.23 3.29 -6.43
C GLN A 139 -11.47 1.85 -6.91
N ALA A 140 -10.65 0.88 -6.48
CA ALA A 140 -10.80 -0.53 -6.87
C ALA A 140 -11.93 -1.25 -6.11
N LEU A 141 -12.08 -0.98 -4.81
CA LEU A 141 -13.03 -1.68 -3.94
C LEU A 141 -14.51 -1.55 -4.33
N PRO A 142 -15.04 -0.38 -4.77
CA PRO A 142 -16.44 -0.21 -5.11
C PRO A 142 -16.94 -1.24 -6.13
N GLN A 143 -16.17 -1.43 -7.21
CA GLN A 143 -16.51 -2.39 -8.25
C GLN A 143 -16.43 -3.83 -7.74
N MET A 144 -15.46 -4.15 -6.88
CA MET A 144 -15.32 -5.49 -6.29
C MET A 144 -16.51 -5.84 -5.40
N TYR A 145 -16.96 -4.91 -4.54
CA TYR A 145 -18.15 -5.12 -3.71
C TYR A 145 -19.46 -5.09 -4.50
N PHE A 146 -19.54 -4.27 -5.53
CA PHE A 146 -20.75 -4.17 -6.36
C PHE A 146 -20.98 -5.45 -7.17
N ASN A 147 -19.94 -5.98 -7.82
CA ASN A 147 -20.02 -7.17 -8.67
C ASN A 147 -19.80 -8.49 -7.90
N GLY A 148 -19.16 -8.44 -6.74
CA GLY A 148 -18.75 -9.63 -6.02
C GLY A 148 -17.46 -10.26 -6.57
N THR A 149 -16.54 -9.44 -7.08
CA THR A 149 -15.27 -9.92 -7.64
C THR A 149 -14.30 -10.25 -6.51
N GLY A 150 -14.12 -11.53 -6.20
CA GLY A 150 -13.23 -12.00 -5.14
C GLY A 150 -13.77 -11.85 -3.71
N ILE A 151 -14.91 -11.20 -3.54
CA ILE A 151 -15.64 -11.03 -2.28
C ILE A 151 -17.13 -11.20 -2.52
N LYS A 152 -17.92 -11.54 -1.50
CA LYS A 152 -19.38 -11.53 -1.60
C LYS A 152 -19.87 -10.11 -1.93
N ARG A 153 -20.90 -10.00 -2.78
CA ARG A 153 -21.55 -8.72 -3.07
C ARG A 153 -22.02 -8.03 -1.79
N ASP A 154 -21.72 -6.75 -1.68
CA ASP A 154 -22.07 -5.90 -0.54
C ASP A 154 -22.36 -4.47 -1.03
N PRO A 155 -23.63 -4.15 -1.35
CA PRO A 155 -23.99 -2.82 -1.84
C PRO A 155 -23.81 -1.72 -0.79
N GLU A 156 -23.84 -2.03 0.52
CA GLU A 156 -23.58 -1.03 1.58
C GLU A 156 -22.11 -0.60 1.54
N ARG A 157 -21.18 -1.56 1.41
CA ARG A 157 -19.75 -1.25 1.25
C ARG A 157 -19.42 -0.66 -0.11
N ALA A 158 -20.09 -1.07 -1.19
CA ALA A 158 -19.93 -0.46 -2.50
C ALA A 158 -20.31 1.02 -2.47
N PHE A 159 -21.47 1.35 -1.90
CA PHE A 159 -21.94 2.73 -1.70
C PHE A 159 -20.96 3.54 -0.83
N MET A 160 -20.47 2.94 0.26
CA MET A 160 -19.56 3.63 1.17
C MET A 160 -18.23 3.97 0.51
N TRP A 161 -17.54 2.98 -0.09
CA TRP A 161 -16.25 3.21 -0.72
C TRP A 161 -16.35 4.11 -1.96
N SER A 162 -17.41 3.97 -2.75
CA SER A 162 -17.61 4.83 -3.92
C SER A 162 -17.86 6.29 -3.51
N SER A 163 -18.59 6.53 -2.42
CA SER A 163 -18.79 7.87 -1.86
C SER A 163 -17.48 8.50 -1.38
N ILE A 164 -16.65 7.72 -0.67
CA ILE A 164 -15.33 8.16 -0.20
C ILE A 164 -14.40 8.46 -1.38
N ALA A 165 -14.35 7.56 -2.37
CA ALA A 165 -13.49 7.70 -3.54
C ALA A 165 -13.93 8.87 -4.44
N ALA A 166 -15.23 9.05 -4.66
CA ALA A 166 -15.78 10.17 -5.44
C ALA A 166 -15.40 11.53 -4.83
N ALA A 167 -15.41 11.65 -3.50
CA ALA A 167 -15.04 12.88 -2.81
C ALA A 167 -13.57 13.27 -2.97
N SER A 168 -12.70 12.31 -3.30
CA SER A 168 -11.24 12.51 -3.45
C SER A 168 -10.74 12.36 -4.90
N ALA A 169 -11.63 12.01 -5.84
CA ALA A 169 -11.31 11.80 -7.25
C ALA A 169 -11.73 13.01 -8.11
N SER A 170 -11.23 13.06 -9.33
CA SER A 170 -11.63 14.05 -10.34
C SER A 170 -11.80 13.40 -11.72
N GLY A 171 -12.51 14.09 -12.61
CA GLY A 171 -12.65 13.68 -14.01
C GLY A 171 -13.39 12.35 -14.19
N ALA A 172 -12.83 11.45 -15.02
CA ALA A 172 -13.46 10.16 -15.35
C ALA A 172 -13.61 9.26 -14.11
N ALA A 173 -12.61 9.23 -13.23
CA ALA A 173 -12.63 8.41 -12.03
C ALA A 173 -13.74 8.87 -11.06
N GLN A 174 -13.95 10.17 -10.89
CA GLN A 174 -15.05 10.68 -10.08
C GLN A 174 -16.41 10.22 -10.64
N LYS A 175 -16.63 10.37 -11.94
CA LYS A 175 -17.87 9.96 -12.61
C LYS A 175 -18.15 8.46 -12.45
N GLU A 176 -17.10 7.63 -12.56
CA GLU A 176 -17.21 6.19 -12.35
C GLU A 176 -17.62 5.87 -10.91
N MET A 177 -16.99 6.53 -9.92
CA MET A 177 -17.35 6.33 -8.52
C MET A 177 -18.77 6.80 -8.21
N GLU A 178 -19.20 7.93 -8.76
CA GLU A 178 -20.59 8.41 -8.64
C GLU A 178 -21.59 7.44 -9.29
N GLN A 179 -21.27 6.90 -10.46
CA GLN A 179 -22.10 5.89 -11.10
C GLN A 179 -22.25 4.63 -10.24
N ILE A 180 -21.15 4.10 -9.70
CA ILE A 180 -21.20 2.92 -8.80
C ILE A 180 -21.96 3.26 -7.52
N ARG A 181 -21.78 4.46 -6.96
CA ARG A 181 -22.53 4.94 -5.79
C ARG A 181 -24.02 4.92 -6.05
N ASP A 182 -24.46 5.50 -7.16
CA ASP A 182 -25.88 5.65 -7.47
C ASP A 182 -26.51 4.29 -7.81
N LEU A 183 -25.77 3.40 -8.48
CA LEU A 183 -26.20 2.02 -8.73
C LEU A 183 -26.28 1.20 -7.44
N ALA A 184 -25.33 1.36 -6.52
CA ALA A 184 -25.35 0.69 -5.23
C ALA A 184 -26.52 1.20 -4.38
N GLN A 185 -26.77 2.51 -4.35
CA GLN A 185 -27.88 3.13 -3.63
C GLN A 185 -29.24 2.57 -4.06
N LYS A 186 -29.45 2.30 -5.35
CA LYS A 186 -30.68 1.70 -5.87
C LYS A 186 -30.95 0.28 -5.34
N GLN A 187 -29.93 -0.40 -4.81
CA GLN A 187 -30.04 -1.75 -4.22
C GLN A 187 -30.23 -1.72 -2.69
N LEU A 188 -30.25 -0.55 -2.07
CA LEU A 188 -30.30 -0.40 -0.61
C LEU A 188 -31.69 -0.01 -0.14
N GLU A 189 -32.19 -0.74 0.86
CA GLU A 189 -33.34 -0.31 1.65
C GLU A 189 -33.00 0.96 2.47
N PRO A 190 -33.98 1.79 2.86
CA PRO A 190 -33.74 3.03 3.59
C PRO A 190 -32.87 2.85 4.85
N LYS A 191 -33.06 1.75 5.59
CA LYS A 191 -32.24 1.42 6.76
C LYS A 191 -30.78 1.13 6.39
N GLN A 192 -30.55 0.44 5.28
CA GLN A 192 -29.21 0.10 4.80
C GLN A 192 -28.49 1.34 4.26
N LEU A 193 -29.20 2.19 3.53
CA LEU A 193 -28.68 3.47 3.06
C LEU A 193 -28.27 4.37 4.24
N ALA A 194 -29.09 4.44 5.29
CA ALA A 194 -28.76 5.19 6.50
C ALA A 194 -27.49 4.64 7.20
N ARG A 195 -27.34 3.31 7.29
CA ARG A 195 -26.11 2.69 7.81
C ARG A 195 -24.89 3.02 6.96
N ALA A 196 -24.99 2.84 5.64
CA ALA A 196 -23.90 3.14 4.72
C ALA A 196 -23.50 4.62 4.75
N GLY A 197 -24.49 5.53 4.81
CA GLY A 197 -24.25 6.97 5.00
C GLY A 197 -23.52 7.30 6.30
N ASN A 198 -23.88 6.64 7.41
CA ASN A 198 -23.16 6.78 8.68
C ASN A 198 -21.71 6.27 8.58
N LEU A 199 -21.48 5.18 7.84
CA LEU A 199 -20.13 4.68 7.59
C LEU A 199 -19.28 5.72 6.83
N VAL A 200 -19.84 6.36 5.79
CA VAL A 200 -19.17 7.43 5.04
C VAL A 200 -18.85 8.62 5.96
N LYS A 201 -19.85 9.11 6.71
CA LYS A 201 -19.71 10.28 7.59
C LYS A 201 -18.64 10.08 8.67
N ASN A 202 -18.54 8.87 9.21
CA ASN A 202 -17.61 8.55 10.29
C ASN A 202 -16.26 8.02 9.79
N TRP A 203 -16.10 7.85 8.47
CA TRP A 203 -14.86 7.34 7.92
C TRP A 203 -13.77 8.38 8.04
N LYS A 204 -12.62 7.93 8.57
CA LYS A 204 -11.36 8.66 8.56
C LYS A 204 -10.26 7.68 8.17
N PRO A 205 -9.28 8.09 7.35
CA PRO A 205 -8.15 7.23 7.05
C PRO A 205 -7.40 6.95 8.35
N LYS A 206 -6.93 5.71 8.53
CA LYS A 206 -6.14 5.29 9.69
C LYS A 206 -4.70 5.79 9.55
N THR A 207 -4.54 7.11 9.56
CA THR A 207 -3.25 7.82 9.66
C THR A 207 -2.82 7.92 11.13
N GLY A 208 -2.76 6.79 11.84
CA GLY A 208 -2.01 6.70 13.09
C GLY A 208 -0.57 7.20 12.99
#